data_AF-A0A9C6U2G4-F1
#
_entry.id   AF-A0A9C6U2G4-F1
#
_cell.length_a   1.000
_cell.length_b   1.000
_cell.length_c   1.000
_cell.angle_alpha   90.00
_cell.angle_beta   90.00
_cell.angle_gamma   90.00
#
_symmetry.space_group_name_H-M   'P 1'
#
loop_
_entity.id
_entity.type
_entity.pdbx_description
1 polymer ?
#
loop_
_entity_poly.entity_id
_entity_poly.type
_entity_poly.pdbx_seq_one_letter_code
_entity_poly.pdbx_strand_id
1 'polypeptide(L)'
;MPRNIEIKAVISNFGAFLHKVKELSGATDTTFKQVDTFYEVPNGRLKLREQEGQDPQLVFYDRPDEDGPKLSDYECCNLPADTNLKSVLSRAMKVKGVLKKSRTLVMIGQTRVHIDRVEGLGDFMELEVQLSDSETVEEGEKTAKSLMEKLGVPEENLLRGAYMDHVLVKQAENRL
;
A
#
# COMPACT_ATOMS: atom_id res chain seq x y z
N MET A 1 3.30 -19.09 -0.96
CA MET A 1 3.71 -17.67 -0.90
C MET A 1 2.49 -16.85 -0.54
N PRO A 2 2.60 -15.82 0.30
CA PRO A 2 1.43 -15.02 0.65
C PRO A 2 0.91 -14.30 -0.60
N ARG A 3 -0.39 -14.43 -0.85
CA ARG A 3 -1.10 -13.76 -1.95
C ARG A 3 -2.16 -12.86 -1.37
N ASN A 4 -2.31 -11.67 -1.91
CA ASN A 4 -3.42 -10.81 -1.59
C ASN A 4 -4.04 -10.20 -2.85
N ILE A 5 -5.34 -9.97 -2.77
CA ILE A 5 -6.05 -9.12 -3.71
C ILE A 5 -6.06 -7.71 -3.15
N GLU A 6 -5.56 -6.77 -3.96
CA GLU A 6 -5.42 -5.38 -3.58
C GLU A 6 -6.36 -4.46 -4.37
N ILE A 7 -7.05 -3.54 -3.69
CA ILE A 7 -7.71 -2.38 -4.29
C ILE A 7 -7.10 -1.11 -3.68
N LYS A 8 -6.81 -0.10 -4.50
CA LYS A 8 -6.43 1.24 -4.04
C LYS A 8 -7.39 2.29 -4.58
N ALA A 9 -7.74 3.27 -3.76
CA ALA A 9 -8.58 4.37 -4.18
C ALA A 9 -8.21 5.69 -3.49
N VAL A 10 -8.53 6.80 -4.15
CA VAL A 10 -8.51 8.14 -3.54
C VAL A 10 -9.69 8.28 -2.59
N ILE A 11 -9.48 8.93 -1.44
CA ILE A 11 -10.56 9.31 -0.54
C ILE A 11 -10.56 10.82 -0.32
N SER A 12 -11.75 11.41 -0.31
CA SER A 12 -11.93 12.86 -0.18
C SER A 12 -11.95 13.34 1.27
N ASN A 13 -12.30 12.47 2.22
CA ASN A 13 -12.38 12.81 3.64
C ASN A 13 -11.91 11.66 4.52
N PHE A 14 -10.69 11.79 5.05
CA PHE A 14 -10.06 10.80 5.92
C PHE A 14 -10.91 10.46 7.15
N GLY A 15 -11.43 11.47 7.85
CA GLY A 15 -12.15 11.28 9.11
C GLY A 15 -13.48 10.55 8.91
N ALA A 16 -14.25 10.94 7.89
CA ALA A 16 -15.50 10.28 7.54
C ALA A 16 -15.28 8.84 7.08
N PHE A 17 -14.23 8.60 6.28
CA PHE A 17 -13.88 7.26 5.83
C PHE A 17 -13.45 6.36 7.00
N LEU A 18 -12.56 6.85 7.87
CA LEU A 18 -12.13 6.11 9.06
C LEU A 18 -13.31 5.77 9.98
N HIS A 19 -14.23 6.71 10.21
CA HIS A 19 -15.44 6.43 10.99
C HIS A 19 -16.23 5.26 10.40
N LYS A 20 -16.48 5.28 9.09
CA LYS A 20 -17.23 4.23 8.39
C LYS A 20 -16.51 2.87 8.44
N VAL A 21 -15.19 2.86 8.29
CA VAL A 21 -14.36 1.65 8.42
C VAL A 21 -14.48 1.06 9.83
N LYS A 22 -14.42 1.89 10.88
CA LYS A 22 -14.53 1.44 12.28
C LYS A 22 -15.94 0.94 12.62
N GLU A 23 -16.97 1.58 12.07
CA GLU A 23 -18.36 1.13 12.22
C GLU A 23 -18.58 -0.27 11.61
N LEU A 24 -18.01 -0.51 10.43
CA LEU A 24 -18.09 -1.82 9.77
C LEU A 24 -17.20 -2.88 10.42
N SER A 25 -16.07 -2.49 11.02
CA SER A 25 -15.12 -3.45 11.60
C SER A 25 -15.47 -3.88 13.02
N GLY A 26 -15.97 -2.95 13.84
CA GLY A 26 -16.03 -3.12 15.30
C GLY A 26 -14.66 -3.24 15.98
N ALA A 27 -13.56 -3.04 15.24
CA ALA A 27 -12.19 -3.21 15.66
C ALA A 27 -11.49 -1.88 15.95
N THR A 28 -10.41 -1.94 16.73
CA THR A 28 -9.53 -0.79 16.97
C THR A 28 -8.65 -0.52 15.75
N ASP A 29 -8.32 0.75 15.54
CA ASP A 29 -7.34 1.16 14.54
C ASP A 29 -5.94 1.30 15.14
N THR A 30 -4.92 1.11 14.30
CA THR A 30 -3.52 1.35 14.67
C THR A 30 -2.92 2.33 13.66
N THR A 31 -2.36 3.43 14.15
CA THR A 31 -1.73 4.46 13.29
C THR A 31 -0.23 4.52 13.50
N PHE A 32 0.53 4.57 12.40
CA PHE A 32 1.99 4.64 12.43
C PHE A 32 2.54 5.37 11.20
N LYS A 33 3.77 5.86 11.28
CA LYS A 33 4.48 6.47 10.15
C LYS A 33 5.27 5.43 9.38
N GLN A 34 5.32 5.60 8.05
CA GLN A 34 6.13 4.78 7.15
C GLN A 34 6.90 5.66 6.16
N VAL A 35 8.12 5.23 5.88
CA VAL A 35 8.98 5.78 4.83
C VAL A 35 9.41 4.64 3.93
N ASP A 36 9.01 4.71 2.65
CA ASP A 36 9.37 3.73 1.62
C ASP A 36 10.37 4.39 0.66
N THR A 37 11.59 3.86 0.60
CA THR A 37 12.61 4.24 -0.39
C THR A 37 12.58 3.24 -1.54
N PHE A 38 12.29 3.69 -2.75
CA PHE A 38 12.18 2.84 -3.94
C PHE A 38 13.45 2.92 -4.77
N TYR A 39 13.85 1.79 -5.34
CA TYR A 39 15.04 1.66 -6.17
C TYR A 39 14.66 1.21 -7.58
N GLU A 40 15.40 1.71 -8.57
CA GLU A 40 15.30 1.18 -9.95
C GLU A 40 15.95 -0.20 -9.99
N VAL A 41 15.21 -1.20 -10.46
CA VAL A 41 15.64 -2.59 -10.60
C VAL A 41 15.19 -3.12 -11.96
N PRO A 42 15.89 -4.12 -12.54
CA PRO A 42 15.58 -4.60 -13.88
C PRO A 42 14.23 -5.33 -13.98
N ASN A 43 13.75 -5.91 -12.87
CA ASN A 43 12.49 -6.64 -12.83
C ASN A 43 11.69 -6.23 -11.58
N GLY A 44 10.36 -6.22 -11.69
CA GLY A 44 9.45 -5.92 -10.59
C GLY A 44 9.71 -4.56 -9.93
N ARG A 45 9.44 -4.47 -8.64
CA ARG A 45 9.60 -3.26 -7.84
C ARG A 45 10.29 -3.60 -6.53
N LEU A 46 11.30 -2.82 -6.15
CA LEU A 46 12.04 -3.00 -4.90
C LEU A 46 11.91 -1.75 -4.03
N LYS A 47 11.57 -1.93 -2.76
CA LYS A 47 11.57 -0.86 -1.77
C LYS A 47 12.21 -1.30 -0.46
N LEU A 48 12.88 -0.36 0.20
CA LEU A 48 13.21 -0.45 1.61
C LEU A 48 12.18 0.34 2.40
N ARG A 49 11.50 -0.33 3.33
CA ARG A 49 10.47 0.22 4.21
C ARG A 49 11.03 0.41 5.61
N GLU A 50 10.89 1.63 6.12
CA GLU A 50 11.12 1.98 7.51
C GLU A 50 9.77 2.33 8.14
N GLN A 51 9.40 1.65 9.23
CA GLN A 51 8.12 1.85 9.91
C GLN A 51 8.34 2.17 11.38
N GLU A 52 7.59 3.12 11.91
CA GLU A 52 7.64 3.49 13.31
C GLU A 52 7.31 2.29 14.21
N GLY A 53 8.22 1.99 15.15
CA GLY A 53 8.07 0.90 16.10
C GLY A 53 8.30 -0.50 15.53
N GLN A 54 8.84 -0.63 14.31
CA GLN A 54 9.17 -1.92 13.69
C GLN A 54 10.56 -1.90 13.05
N ASP A 55 11.14 -3.09 12.93
CA ASP A 55 12.38 -3.31 12.19
C ASP A 55 12.20 -3.01 10.68
N PRO A 56 13.22 -2.48 9.98
CA PRO A 56 13.13 -2.21 8.56
C PRO A 56 12.87 -3.46 7.73
N GLN A 57 12.24 -3.28 6.56
CA GLN A 57 11.92 -4.38 5.66
C GLN A 57 12.42 -4.09 4.24
N LEU A 58 13.08 -5.05 3.61
CA LEU A 58 13.28 -5.02 2.17
C LEU A 58 12.16 -5.80 1.50
N VAL A 59 11.42 -5.15 0.61
CA VAL A 59 10.25 -5.74 -0.03
C VAL A 59 10.44 -5.70 -1.55
N PHE A 60 10.49 -6.88 -2.15
CA PHE A 60 10.34 -7.07 -3.59
C PHE A 60 8.89 -7.44 -3.88
N TYR A 61 8.30 -6.87 -4.92
CA TYR A 61 6.97 -7.24 -5.35
C TYR A 61 6.79 -7.02 -6.84
N ASP A 62 5.94 -7.85 -7.44
CA ASP A 62 5.51 -7.71 -8.82
C ASP A 62 3.99 -7.73 -8.91
N ARG A 63 3.46 -6.85 -9.76
CA ARG A 63 2.02 -6.69 -9.97
C ARG A 63 1.74 -5.94 -11.26
N PRO A 64 0.64 -6.26 -11.96
CA PRO A 64 0.21 -5.53 -13.14
C PRO A 64 -0.25 -4.10 -12.80
N ASP A 65 -0.04 -3.15 -13.73
CA ASP A 65 -0.48 -1.77 -13.62
C ASP A 65 -1.95 -1.61 -14.09
N GLU A 66 -2.84 -2.35 -13.43
CA GLU A 66 -4.28 -2.39 -13.68
C GLU A 66 -5.06 -1.67 -12.55
N ASP A 67 -6.27 -1.23 -12.89
CA ASP A 67 -7.26 -0.66 -11.95
C ASP A 67 -8.09 -1.76 -11.29
N GLY A 68 -8.54 -1.52 -10.06
CA GLY A 68 -9.34 -2.49 -9.32
C GLY A 68 -8.55 -3.64 -8.68
N PRO A 69 -9.24 -4.74 -8.31
CA PRO A 69 -8.64 -5.91 -7.67
C PRO A 69 -7.51 -6.51 -8.49
N LYS A 70 -6.33 -6.67 -7.88
CA LYS A 70 -5.19 -7.30 -8.53
C LYS A 70 -4.40 -8.17 -7.58
N LEU A 71 -3.89 -9.28 -8.12
CA LEU A 71 -2.95 -10.13 -7.41
C LEU A 71 -1.62 -9.41 -7.27
N SER A 72 -1.09 -9.37 -6.05
CA SER A 72 0.29 -8.95 -5.80
C SER A 72 1.08 -10.13 -5.26
N ASP A 73 2.15 -10.50 -5.97
CA ASP A 73 3.15 -11.44 -5.49
C ASP A 73 4.30 -10.66 -4.87
N TYR A 74 4.72 -11.06 -3.67
CA TYR A 74 5.75 -10.33 -2.94
C TYR A 74 6.63 -11.22 -2.08
N GLU A 75 7.87 -10.77 -1.91
CA GLU A 75 8.83 -11.27 -0.94
C GLU A 75 9.21 -10.16 0.02
N CYS A 76 9.23 -10.47 1.32
CA CYS A 76 9.57 -9.53 2.38
C CYS A 76 10.68 -10.11 3.25
N CYS A 77 11.77 -9.37 3.37
CA CYS A 77 12.88 -9.68 4.25
C CYS A 77 12.93 -8.67 5.39
N ASN A 78 12.74 -9.13 6.64
CA ASN A 78 12.94 -8.30 7.83
C ASN A 78 14.43 -8.10 8.09
N LEU A 79 14.82 -6.89 8.44
CA LEU A 79 16.21 -6.48 8.65
C LEU A 79 16.39 -5.99 10.09
N PRO A 80 17.54 -6.22 10.73
CA PRO A 80 17.84 -5.61 12.02
C PRO A 80 17.76 -4.07 11.99
N ALA A 81 17.33 -3.45 13.09
CA ALA A 81 17.21 -1.99 13.21
C ALA A 81 18.51 -1.22 12.92
N ASP A 82 19.68 -1.81 13.18
CA ASP A 82 21.01 -1.22 12.98
C ASP A 82 21.60 -1.49 11.57
N THR A 83 20.80 -2.04 10.66
CA THR A 83 21.24 -2.32 9.29
C THR A 83 21.76 -1.09 8.56
N ASN A 84 22.85 -1.26 7.80
CA ASN A 84 23.38 -0.23 6.89
C ASN A 84 22.84 -0.36 5.45
N LEU A 85 21.87 -1.25 5.22
CA LEU A 85 21.46 -1.65 3.87
C LEU A 85 20.94 -0.47 3.03
N LYS A 86 20.25 0.50 3.63
CA LYS A 86 19.82 1.72 2.92
C LYS A 86 20.98 2.45 2.25
N SER A 87 22.10 2.60 2.96
CA SER A 87 23.30 3.25 2.45
C SER A 87 23.92 2.44 1.32
N VAL A 88 24.01 1.12 1.49
CA VAL A 88 24.53 0.20 0.46
C VAL A 88 23.67 0.27 -0.82
N LEU A 89 22.36 0.11 -0.71
CA LEU A 89 21.44 0.13 -1.85
C LEU A 89 21.41 1.49 -2.55
N SER A 90 21.44 2.60 -1.80
CA SER A 90 21.45 3.96 -2.38
C SER A 90 22.76 4.29 -3.12
N ARG A 91 23.85 3.58 -2.80
CA ARG A 91 25.13 3.68 -3.52
C ARG A 91 25.22 2.73 -4.72
N ALA A 92 24.60 1.56 -4.61
CA ALA A 92 24.65 0.52 -5.63
C ALA A 92 23.60 0.71 -6.74
N MET A 93 22.45 1.31 -6.42
CA MET A 93 21.31 1.47 -7.32
C MET A 93 20.81 2.91 -7.34
N LYS A 94 20.20 3.29 -8.45
CA LYS A 94 19.52 4.59 -8.54
C LYS A 94 18.26 4.57 -7.68
N VAL A 95 18.15 5.55 -6.80
CA VAL A 95 16.93 5.79 -6.02
C VAL A 95 15.86 6.33 -6.95
N LYS A 96 14.76 5.58 -7.12
CA LYS A 96 13.58 6.00 -7.90
C LYS A 96 12.84 7.13 -7.19
N GLY A 97 12.71 7.05 -5.86
CA GLY A 97 12.08 8.08 -5.05
C GLY A 97 11.87 7.65 -3.60
N VAL A 98 11.47 8.60 -2.76
CA VAL A 98 11.12 8.36 -1.35
C VAL A 98 9.67 8.78 -1.12
N LEU A 99 8.88 7.88 -0.57
CA LEU A 99 7.48 8.11 -0.22
C LEU A 99 7.33 8.10 1.29
N LYS A 100 6.74 9.15 1.85
CA LYS A 100 6.44 9.27 3.28
C LYS A 100 4.94 9.28 3.48
N LYS A 101 4.45 8.54 4.47
CA LYS A 101 3.03 8.48 4.79
C LYS A 101 2.75 8.20 6.25
N SER A 102 1.56 8.58 6.70
CA SER A 102 0.93 8.06 7.91
C SER A 102 -0.13 7.05 7.49
N ARG A 103 -0.08 5.85 8.05
CA ARG A 103 -0.99 4.75 7.75
C ARG A 103 -1.81 4.44 8.99
N THR A 104 -3.12 4.40 8.84
CA THR A 104 -4.05 3.83 9.81
C THR A 104 -4.51 2.47 9.29
N LEU A 105 -4.29 1.41 10.06
CA LEU A 105 -4.70 0.04 9.74
C LEU A 105 -5.91 -0.35 10.59
N VAL A 106 -6.94 -0.90 9.93
CA VAL A 106 -8.10 -1.55 10.56
C VAL A 106 -8.34 -2.90 9.91
N MET A 107 -8.68 -3.91 10.72
CA MET A 107 -9.04 -5.26 10.22
C MET A 107 -10.55 -5.37 10.03
N ILE A 108 -11.01 -5.84 8.86
CA ILE A 108 -12.40 -6.25 8.62
C ILE A 108 -12.38 -7.70 8.14
N GLY A 109 -12.68 -8.64 9.04
CA GLY A 109 -12.49 -10.07 8.78
C GLY A 109 -11.04 -10.37 8.41
N GLN A 110 -10.81 -10.98 7.24
CA GLN A 110 -9.45 -11.24 6.70
C GLN A 110 -8.85 -10.05 5.91
N THR A 111 -9.57 -8.94 5.78
CA THR A 111 -9.14 -7.81 4.97
C THR A 111 -8.43 -6.77 5.83
N ARG A 112 -7.21 -6.42 5.42
CA ARG A 112 -6.50 -5.25 5.96
C ARG A 112 -6.99 -4.02 5.21
N VAL A 113 -7.58 -3.07 5.94
CA VAL A 113 -7.97 -1.76 5.43
C VAL A 113 -6.91 -0.76 5.86
N HIS A 114 -6.11 -0.27 4.91
CA HIS A 114 -5.20 0.84 5.15
C HIS A 114 -5.86 2.14 4.73
N ILE A 115 -5.70 3.17 5.56
CA ILE A 115 -6.07 4.53 5.26
C ILE A 115 -4.79 5.34 5.34
N ASP A 116 -4.31 5.79 4.18
CA ASP A 116 -2.98 6.37 3.99
C ASP A 116 -3.10 7.87 3.75
N ARG A 117 -2.43 8.67 4.57
CA ARG A 117 -2.13 10.06 4.27
C ARG A 117 -0.72 10.14 3.71
N VAL A 118 -0.60 10.41 2.41
CA VAL A 118 0.69 10.43 1.70
C VAL A 118 1.15 11.88 1.49
N GLU A 119 2.37 12.17 1.93
CA GLU A 119 2.95 13.52 1.87
C GLU A 119 3.01 14.02 0.40
N GLY A 120 2.43 15.19 0.15
CA GLY A 120 2.38 15.81 -1.18
C GLY A 120 1.35 15.23 -2.15
N LEU A 121 0.71 14.10 -1.83
CA LEU A 121 -0.29 13.48 -2.71
C LEU A 121 -1.72 13.67 -2.24
N GLY A 122 -2.04 13.33 -0.99
CA GLY A 122 -3.40 13.35 -0.45
C GLY A 122 -3.71 12.13 0.41
N ASP A 123 -5.01 11.85 0.56
CA ASP A 123 -5.53 10.76 1.36
C ASP A 123 -6.04 9.62 0.46
N PHE A 124 -5.73 8.38 0.84
CA PHE A 124 -6.01 7.18 0.06
C PHE A 124 -6.49 6.04 0.96
N MET A 125 -7.14 5.06 0.35
CA MET A 125 -7.45 3.79 0.98
C MET A 125 -6.86 2.64 0.19
N GLU A 126 -6.55 1.55 0.89
CA GLU A 126 -6.13 0.29 0.31
C GLU A 126 -6.84 -0.87 1.03
N LEU A 127 -7.43 -1.77 0.25
CA LEU A 127 -7.95 -3.04 0.73
C LEU A 127 -6.98 -4.14 0.34
N GLU A 128 -6.45 -4.87 1.31
CA GLU A 128 -5.64 -6.07 1.07
C GLU A 128 -6.38 -7.29 1.63
N VAL A 129 -7.06 -8.02 0.76
CA VAL A 129 -7.72 -9.30 1.10
C VAL A 129 -6.66 -10.39 1.06
N GLN A 130 -6.28 -10.91 2.23
CA GLN A 130 -5.33 -12.00 2.30
C GLN A 130 -6.02 -13.31 1.89
N LEU A 131 -5.43 -14.02 0.93
CA LEU A 131 -5.93 -15.32 0.47
C LEU A 131 -5.27 -16.44 1.26
N SER A 132 -6.08 -17.39 1.71
CA SER A 132 -5.60 -18.71 2.14
C SER A 132 -5.21 -19.58 0.94
N ASP A 133 -4.53 -20.70 1.21
CA ASP A 133 -4.12 -21.65 0.17
C ASP A 133 -5.31 -22.30 -0.55
N SER A 134 -6.49 -22.33 0.11
CA SER A 134 -7.73 -22.87 -0.44
C SER A 134 -8.56 -21.86 -1.24
N GLU A 135 -8.32 -20.56 -1.08
CA GLU A 135 -9.14 -19.52 -1.72
C GLU A 135 -8.64 -19.17 -3.13
N THR A 136 -9.59 -18.97 -4.02
CA THR A 136 -9.29 -18.54 -5.40
C THR A 136 -9.14 -17.02 -5.50
N VAL A 137 -8.58 -16.57 -6.62
CA VAL A 137 -8.45 -15.14 -6.91
C VAL A 137 -9.84 -14.50 -6.98
N GLU A 138 -10.79 -15.16 -7.64
CA GLU A 138 -12.17 -14.68 -7.82
C GLU A 138 -12.90 -14.49 -6.48
N GLU A 139 -12.66 -15.36 -5.51
CA GLU A 139 -13.22 -15.23 -4.16
C GLU A 139 -12.67 -13.99 -3.43
N GLY A 140 -11.36 -13.75 -3.56
CA GLY A 140 -10.71 -12.55 -3.06
C GLY A 140 -11.23 -11.27 -3.71
N GLU A 141 -11.37 -11.27 -5.04
CA GLU A 141 -11.91 -10.13 -5.79
C GLU A 141 -13.34 -9.81 -5.37
N LYS A 142 -14.18 -10.84 -5.20
CA LYS A 142 -15.57 -10.67 -4.74
C LYS A 142 -15.61 -10.07 -3.34
N THR A 143 -14.73 -10.52 -2.45
CA THR A 143 -14.60 -9.97 -1.09
C THR A 143 -14.17 -8.51 -1.14
N ALA A 144 -13.16 -8.19 -1.95
CA ALA A 144 -12.66 -6.83 -2.10
C ALA A 144 -13.72 -5.88 -2.66
N LYS A 145 -14.42 -6.28 -3.74
CA LYS A 145 -15.52 -5.50 -4.35
C LYS A 145 -16.68 -5.29 -3.38
N SER A 146 -17.12 -6.34 -2.67
CA SER A 146 -18.21 -6.20 -1.70
C SER A 146 -17.85 -5.24 -0.57
N LEU A 147 -16.60 -5.27 -0.10
CA LEU A 147 -16.16 -4.36 0.95
C LEU A 147 -16.03 -2.93 0.43
N MET A 148 -15.54 -2.74 -0.80
CA MET A 148 -15.49 -1.45 -1.49
C MET A 148 -16.87 -0.80 -1.59
N GLU A 149 -17.89 -1.56 -2.02
CA GLU A 149 -19.28 -1.12 -2.09
C GLU A 149 -19.84 -0.72 -0.72
N LYS A 150 -19.62 -1.56 0.31
CA LYS A 150 -20.04 -1.24 1.69
C LYS A 150 -19.39 0.03 2.20
N LEU A 151 -18.12 0.24 1.87
CA LEU A 151 -17.37 1.46 2.20
C LEU A 151 -17.78 2.66 1.36
N GLY A 152 -18.58 2.47 0.31
CA GLY A 152 -19.07 3.54 -0.56
C GLY A 152 -17.95 4.19 -1.36
N VAL A 153 -16.94 3.40 -1.72
CA VAL A 153 -15.86 3.85 -2.62
C VAL A 153 -16.34 3.61 -4.04
N PRO A 154 -16.52 4.67 -4.85
CA PRO A 154 -16.99 4.52 -6.20
C PRO A 154 -15.81 4.13 -7.14
N GLU A 155 -16.12 3.48 -8.25
CA GLU A 155 -15.09 2.94 -9.15
C GLU A 155 -14.21 4.03 -9.78
N GLU A 156 -14.76 5.23 -10.00
CA GLU A 156 -14.00 6.38 -10.50
C GLU A 156 -12.88 6.87 -9.57
N ASN A 157 -12.93 6.48 -8.29
CA ASN A 157 -11.89 6.82 -7.32
C ASN A 157 -10.76 5.79 -7.30
N LEU A 158 -10.88 4.68 -8.03
CA LEU A 158 -9.86 3.65 -8.09
C LEU A 158 -8.57 4.21 -8.70
N LEU A 159 -7.44 3.79 -8.11
CA LEU A 159 -6.12 4.21 -8.54
C LEU A 159 -5.43 3.17 -9.41
N ARG A 160 -4.93 3.65 -10.55
CA ARG A 160 -4.01 2.91 -11.41
C ARG A 160 -2.58 3.02 -10.89
N GLY A 161 -1.84 1.91 -10.94
CA GLY A 161 -0.42 1.89 -10.60
C GLY A 161 -0.13 2.04 -9.10
N ALA A 162 1.12 2.39 -8.75
CA ALA A 162 1.57 2.59 -7.37
C ALA A 162 1.59 4.07 -6.99
N TYR A 163 1.49 4.38 -5.68
CA TYR A 163 1.62 5.75 -5.19
C TYR A 163 2.91 6.44 -5.68
N MET A 164 4.00 5.69 -5.82
CA MET A 164 5.27 6.24 -6.32
C MET A 164 5.15 6.79 -7.74
N ASP A 165 4.35 6.19 -8.60
CA ASP A 165 4.17 6.68 -9.97
C ASP A 165 3.46 8.04 -9.95
N HIS A 166 2.47 8.21 -9.06
CA HIS A 166 1.79 9.50 -8.83
C HIS A 166 2.70 10.55 -8.16
N VAL A 167 3.57 10.14 -7.22
CA VAL A 167 4.59 11.04 -6.63
C VAL A 167 5.51 11.58 -7.72
N LEU A 168 5.98 10.71 -8.62
CA LEU A 168 6.91 11.10 -9.69
C LEU A 168 6.27 12.07 -10.67
N VAL A 169 4.99 11.88 -11.02
CA VAL A 169 4.25 12.83 -11.86
C VAL A 169 4.17 14.21 -11.20
N LYS A 170 3.72 14.31 -9.94
CA LYS A 170 3.65 15.60 -9.23
C LYS A 170 5.03 16.26 -9.06
N GLN A 171 6.08 15.48 -8.83
CA GLN A 171 7.44 16.02 -8.72
C GLN A 171 7.96 16.57 -10.05
N ALA A 172 7.56 16.00 -11.18
CA ALA A 172 7.89 16.52 -12.51
C ALA A 172 7.12 17.81 -12.81
N GLU A 173 5.83 17.87 -12.45
CA GLU A 173 4.97 19.06 -12.63
C GLU A 173 5.47 20.25 -11.79
N ASN A 174 5.93 20.02 -10.56
CA ASN A 174 6.45 21.08 -9.69
C ASN A 174 7.87 21.59 -10.07
N ARG A 175 8.51 20.99 -11.09
CA ARG A 175 9.83 21.40 -11.59
C ARG A 175 9.75 22.23 -12.89
N LEU A 176 8.56 22.41 -13.45
CA LEU A 176 8.26 23.28 -14.59
C LEU A 176 7.77 24.65 -14.09
#